data_AF-A0A7K0I6A3-F1
#
_entry.id   AF-A0A7K0I6A3-F1
#
_cell.length_a   1.000
_cell.length_b   1.000
_cell.length_c   1.000
_cell.angle_alpha   90.00
_cell.angle_beta   90.00
_cell.angle_gamma   90.00
#
_symmetry.space_group_name_H-M   'P 1'
#
loop_
_entity.id
_entity.type
_entity.pdbx_description
1 polymer ?
#
loop_
_entity_poly.entity_id
_entity_poly.type
_entity_poly.pdbx_seq_one_letter_code
_entity_poly.pdbx_strand_id
1 'polypeptide(L)'
;MNMLQHYIKLAIRNLLKYKSQSVISIIGLAIGFTCFALSTLWIRYEQTYDTFHDGADRIYLIRPESNTTNNGLSEITPYPLAGYLKATFPEIEDACNMQAWGMTVRYKGTEYRSFKMGIDSAAMHMFKLKVTNGNHNFLTENSEEIAITEQLARQLFGTENPLGQEIEIYGQKKRICAVIQSWSRHSNIPYEIVDNFSPGDNRTQWYASMCQTFIKLKKGVDAQKFIQKLYEHTYETENSIVVKKSVATPITAMRYDRPNQGVTVKYEHIRLFALAGGLVILCSLFNYLTLFITRIRMRDREIALRKVNGSSNRELLMLFSTEYLITLVFAIFFGLILLELVIPTFKELSDIKSDKTSIYLEALSYSGIVAAFSFILSLYPIYYSRKKSLNAALKGSSNGKGQNTFQKVSMVLQLIISIGFIFCSTILMKQIHYLNHTDLGIERTNRGTIRVYPQIDGLKDELAKNPYIATIVPGNLPGLLPRNARSYQTINEWEGKT
;
A
#
# COMPACT_ATOMS: atom_id res chain seq x y z
N MET A 1 2.93 5.34 51.72
CA MET A 1 2.29 4.95 50.44
C MET A 1 2.17 6.21 49.60
N ASN A 2 2.93 6.32 48.51
CA ASN A 2 2.90 7.54 47.69
C ASN A 2 1.48 7.75 47.14
N MET A 3 1.03 9.00 47.06
CA MET A 3 -0.32 9.36 46.58
C MET A 3 -0.68 8.70 45.24
N LEU A 4 0.31 8.51 44.36
CA LEU A 4 0.15 7.79 43.09
C LEU A 4 -0.20 6.30 43.26
N GLN A 5 0.48 5.59 44.17
CA GLN A 5 0.19 4.17 44.45
C GLN A 5 -1.22 3.99 45.00
N HIS A 6 -1.69 4.96 45.81
CA HIS A 6 -3.05 4.96 46.32
C HIS A 6 -4.08 5.11 45.19
N TYR A 7 -3.89 6.07 44.27
CA TYR A 7 -4.80 6.26 43.13
C TYR A 7 -4.83 5.06 42.18
N ILE A 8 -3.68 4.45 41.89
CA ILE A 8 -3.60 3.25 41.06
C ILE A 8 -4.35 2.08 41.72
N LYS A 9 -4.12 1.85 43.02
CA LYS A 9 -4.80 0.79 43.77
C LYS A 9 -6.32 0.98 43.77
N LEU A 10 -6.78 2.22 43.96
CA LEU A 10 -8.21 2.54 43.91
C LEU A 10 -8.80 2.35 42.51
N ALA A 11 -8.10 2.77 41.47
CA ALA A 11 -8.54 2.59 40.08
C ALA A 11 -8.69 1.11 39.72
N ILE A 12 -7.70 0.27 40.05
CA ILE A 12 -7.76 -1.18 39.81
C ILE A 12 -8.94 -1.80 40.58
N ARG A 13 -9.14 -1.42 41.85
CA ARG A 13 -10.27 -1.91 42.64
C ARG A 13 -11.62 -1.51 42.03
N ASN A 14 -11.72 -0.30 41.48
CA ASN A 14 -12.94 0.16 40.81
C ASN A 14 -13.20 -0.59 39.51
N LEU A 15 -12.15 -0.88 38.73
CA LEU A 15 -12.26 -1.66 37.50
C LEU A 15 -12.84 -3.05 37.76
N LEU A 16 -12.37 -3.71 38.82
CA LEU A 16 -12.87 -5.02 39.26
C LEU A 16 -14.30 -4.95 39.82
N LYS A 17 -14.63 -3.89 40.59
CA LYS A 17 -15.99 -3.68 41.11
C LYS A 17 -17.02 -3.54 39.99
N TYR A 18 -16.68 -2.83 38.92
CA TYR A 18 -17.56 -2.58 37.76
C TYR A 18 -17.15 -3.43 36.54
N LYS A 19 -16.90 -4.73 36.75
CA LYS A 19 -16.31 -5.65 35.75
C LYS A 19 -16.97 -5.62 34.38
N SER A 20 -18.29 -5.73 34.27
CA SER A 20 -18.97 -5.79 32.96
C SER A 20 -18.72 -4.54 32.13
N GLN A 21 -18.82 -3.37 32.76
CA GLN A 21 -18.57 -2.11 32.09
C GLN A 21 -17.09 -1.95 31.74
N SER A 22 -16.18 -2.33 32.64
CA SER A 22 -14.73 -2.27 32.39
C SER A 22 -14.33 -3.18 31.23
N VAL A 23 -14.86 -4.41 31.17
CA VAL A 23 -14.61 -5.36 30.08
C VAL A 23 -15.12 -4.81 28.75
N ILE A 24 -16.37 -4.34 28.69
CA ILE A 24 -16.95 -3.75 27.46
C ILE A 24 -16.11 -2.55 27.00
N SER A 25 -15.68 -1.70 27.93
CA SER A 25 -14.87 -0.50 27.63
C SER A 25 -13.49 -0.86 27.10
N ILE A 26 -12.80 -1.79 27.77
CA ILE A 26 -11.45 -2.21 27.40
C ILE A 26 -11.47 -2.91 26.05
N ILE A 27 -12.40 -3.83 25.80
CA ILE A 27 -12.52 -4.55 24.53
C ILE A 27 -12.89 -3.59 23.39
N GLY A 28 -13.88 -2.71 23.60
CA GLY A 28 -14.29 -1.75 22.59
C GLY A 28 -13.16 -0.80 22.19
N LEU A 29 -12.43 -0.28 23.17
CA LEU A 29 -11.23 0.52 22.91
C LEU A 29 -10.12 -0.29 22.25
N ALA A 30 -9.85 -1.51 22.70
CA ALA A 30 -8.83 -2.38 22.13
C ALA A 30 -9.10 -2.62 20.63
N ILE A 31 -10.34 -2.97 20.26
CA ILE A 31 -10.76 -3.11 18.86
C ILE A 31 -10.57 -1.78 18.11
N GLY A 32 -11.00 -0.66 18.70
CA GLY A 32 -10.80 0.66 18.11
C GLY A 32 -9.34 0.97 17.80
N PHE A 33 -8.44 0.71 18.76
CA PHE A 33 -7.00 0.90 18.60
C PHE A 33 -6.41 -0.04 17.55
N THR A 34 -6.80 -1.33 17.55
CA THR A 34 -6.34 -2.30 16.56
C THR A 34 -6.76 -1.89 15.14
N CYS A 35 -8.03 -1.53 14.93
CA CYS A 35 -8.53 -1.07 13.63
C CYS A 35 -7.80 0.20 13.16
N PHE A 36 -7.57 1.16 14.06
CA PHE A 36 -6.85 2.39 13.74
C PHE A 36 -5.38 2.13 13.42
N ALA A 37 -4.72 1.23 14.16
CA ALA A 37 -3.34 0.86 13.91
C ALA A 37 -3.19 0.16 12.55
N LEU A 38 -4.06 -0.81 12.23
CA LEU A 38 -4.08 -1.48 10.92
C LEU A 38 -4.36 -0.51 9.78
N SER A 39 -5.32 0.40 9.96
CA SER A 39 -5.62 1.47 9.00
C SER A 39 -4.40 2.34 8.72
N THR A 40 -3.77 2.85 9.77
CA THR A 40 -2.59 3.71 9.67
C THR A 40 -1.41 2.98 9.06
N LEU A 41 -1.19 1.71 9.42
CA LEU A 41 -0.14 0.87 8.87
C LEU A 41 -0.31 0.72 7.35
N TRP A 42 -1.52 0.39 6.89
CA TRP A 42 -1.77 0.20 5.47
C TRP A 42 -1.68 1.51 4.68
N ILE A 43 -2.21 2.61 5.22
CA ILE A 43 -2.08 3.95 4.61
C ILE A 43 -0.60 4.32 4.46
N ARG A 44 0.17 4.16 5.53
CA ARG A 44 1.60 4.46 5.53
C ARG A 44 2.34 3.56 4.54
N TYR A 45 2.03 2.27 4.53
CA TYR A 45 2.57 1.35 3.53
C TYR A 45 2.27 1.91 2.14
N GLU A 46 1.01 2.07 1.74
CA GLU A 46 0.71 2.59 0.41
C GLU A 46 1.33 3.96 0.09
N GLN A 47 1.58 4.85 1.08
CA GLN A 47 2.18 6.18 0.91
C GLN A 47 3.71 6.23 0.90
N THR A 48 4.40 5.18 1.34
CA THR A 48 5.87 5.17 1.44
C THR A 48 6.56 4.44 0.30
N TYR A 49 5.81 4.11 -0.76
CA TYR A 49 6.35 3.52 -1.97
C TYR A 49 7.36 4.47 -2.63
N ASP A 50 8.56 3.94 -2.91
CA ASP A 50 9.66 4.66 -3.58
C ASP A 50 10.10 5.97 -2.88
N THR A 51 9.70 6.20 -1.62
CA THR A 51 10.18 7.39 -0.86
C THR A 51 11.62 7.22 -0.35
N PHE A 52 12.18 6.02 -0.45
CA PHE A 52 13.52 5.69 0.06
C PHE A 52 14.66 6.08 -0.88
N HIS A 53 14.36 6.48 -2.13
CA HIS A 53 15.37 6.91 -3.10
C HIS A 53 15.96 8.27 -2.72
N ASP A 54 17.26 8.46 -2.98
CA ASP A 54 17.94 9.73 -2.68
C ASP A 54 17.45 10.87 -3.58
N GLY A 55 16.67 11.79 -2.99
CA GLY A 55 15.98 12.85 -3.70
C GLY A 55 14.73 12.37 -4.43
N ALA A 56 13.98 11.40 -3.86
CA ALA A 56 12.73 10.87 -4.41
C ALA A 56 11.71 11.97 -4.79
N ASP A 57 11.67 13.08 -4.05
CA ASP A 57 10.85 14.26 -4.32
C ASP A 57 11.22 15.00 -5.62
N ARG A 58 12.41 14.72 -6.16
CA ARG A 58 12.96 15.31 -7.39
C ARG A 58 13.03 14.33 -8.55
N ILE A 59 12.62 13.07 -8.37
CA ILE A 59 12.62 12.05 -9.41
C ILE A 59 11.22 11.92 -10.01
N TYR A 60 11.13 12.03 -11.32
CA TYR A 60 9.86 12.00 -12.06
C TYR A 60 9.93 10.98 -13.20
N LEU A 61 8.83 10.24 -13.39
CA LEU A 61 8.58 9.47 -14.61
C LEU A 61 7.96 10.39 -15.65
N ILE A 62 8.50 10.36 -16.86
CA ILE A 62 7.93 11.07 -18.00
C ILE A 62 6.83 10.23 -18.66
N ARG A 63 5.66 10.84 -18.83
CA ARG A 63 4.44 10.19 -19.31
C ARG A 63 3.83 11.00 -20.45
N PRO A 64 3.99 10.57 -21.70
CA PRO A 64 3.37 11.26 -22.83
C PRO A 64 1.88 10.97 -22.91
N GLU A 65 1.09 11.92 -23.42
CA GLU A 65 -0.32 11.67 -23.71
C GLU A 65 -0.48 10.51 -24.71
N SER A 66 -1.47 9.65 -24.47
CA SER A 66 -1.74 8.49 -25.30
C SER A 66 -3.22 8.17 -25.36
N ASN A 67 -3.75 8.13 -26.57
CA ASN A 67 -5.14 7.74 -26.85
C ASN A 67 -5.37 6.23 -26.69
N THR A 68 -4.31 5.44 -26.48
CA THR A 68 -4.40 3.97 -26.36
C THR A 68 -4.47 3.48 -24.92
N THR A 69 -4.25 4.38 -23.94
CA THR A 69 -4.27 4.07 -22.51
C THR A 69 -5.53 4.61 -21.85
N ASN A 70 -6.14 3.84 -20.94
CA ASN A 70 -7.40 4.21 -20.27
C ASN A 70 -7.36 5.54 -19.48
N ASN A 71 -6.18 5.98 -19.04
CA ASN A 71 -5.97 7.25 -18.33
C ASN A 71 -5.42 8.36 -19.24
N GLY A 72 -5.31 8.13 -20.55
CA GLY A 72 -4.77 9.11 -21.47
C GLY A 72 -3.26 9.34 -21.38
N LEU A 73 -2.52 8.57 -20.58
CA LEU A 73 -1.07 8.74 -20.36
C LEU A 73 -0.31 7.43 -20.54
N SER A 74 0.64 7.41 -21.48
CA SER A 74 1.58 6.30 -21.66
C SER A 74 2.59 6.21 -20.51
N GLU A 75 3.01 5.00 -20.20
CA GLU A 75 4.11 4.71 -19.28
C GLU A 75 5.39 4.32 -20.03
N ILE A 76 5.29 4.08 -21.33
CA ILE A 76 6.41 3.79 -22.20
C ILE A 76 6.75 5.02 -23.03
N THR A 77 8.05 5.24 -23.18
CA THR A 77 8.67 6.34 -23.89
C THR A 77 9.70 5.81 -24.88
N PRO A 78 10.04 6.60 -25.91
CA PRO A 78 11.15 6.30 -26.81
C PRO A 78 12.50 6.40 -26.10
N TYR A 79 13.45 5.54 -26.47
CA TYR A 79 14.79 5.55 -25.88
C TYR A 79 15.52 6.91 -25.99
N PRO A 80 15.48 7.66 -27.11
CA PRO A 80 16.15 8.96 -27.21
C PRO A 80 15.67 10.03 -26.23
N LEU A 81 14.47 9.86 -25.65
CA LEU A 81 13.82 10.89 -24.84
C LEU A 81 14.67 11.32 -23.63
N ALA A 82 15.28 10.37 -22.91
CA ALA A 82 16.11 10.69 -21.75
C ALA A 82 17.29 11.61 -22.11
N GLY A 83 18.02 11.26 -23.17
CA GLY A 83 19.17 12.04 -23.65
C GLY A 83 18.76 13.42 -24.15
N TYR A 84 17.66 13.49 -24.92
CA TYR A 84 17.08 14.73 -25.39
C TYR A 84 16.72 15.67 -24.23
N LEU A 85 15.94 15.18 -23.25
CA LEU A 85 15.51 15.99 -22.13
C LEU A 85 16.71 16.56 -21.34
N LYS A 86 17.72 15.72 -21.07
CA LYS A 86 18.94 16.14 -20.37
C LYS A 86 19.72 17.21 -21.14
N ALA A 87 19.74 17.15 -22.47
CA ALA A 87 20.43 18.13 -23.31
C ALA A 87 19.63 19.45 -23.45
N THR A 88 18.30 19.38 -23.51
CA THR A 88 17.43 20.54 -23.77
C THR A 88 17.10 21.33 -22.51
N PHE A 89 16.93 20.67 -21.36
CA PHE A 89 16.45 21.32 -20.14
C PHE A 89 17.55 21.43 -19.08
N PRO A 90 18.11 22.64 -18.84
CA PRO A 90 19.16 22.84 -17.83
C PRO A 90 18.69 22.59 -16.39
N GLU A 91 17.38 22.54 -16.14
CA GLU A 91 16.77 22.21 -14.85
C GLU A 91 16.96 20.73 -14.46
N ILE A 92 17.23 19.86 -15.44
CA ILE A 92 17.45 18.43 -15.23
C ILE A 92 18.88 18.19 -14.75
N GLU A 93 19.01 17.48 -13.62
CA GLU A 93 20.28 17.00 -13.05
C GLU A 93 20.75 15.75 -13.78
N ASP A 94 19.83 14.78 -13.96
CA ASP A 94 20.13 13.51 -14.61
C ASP A 94 18.88 12.92 -15.27
N ALA A 95 19.06 12.06 -16.27
CA ALA A 95 17.98 11.36 -16.96
C ALA A 95 18.44 9.95 -17.33
N CYS A 96 17.55 8.96 -17.20
CA CYS A 96 17.85 7.57 -17.51
C CYS A 96 16.64 6.85 -18.10
N ASN A 97 16.92 5.74 -18.79
CA ASN A 97 15.90 4.83 -19.26
C ASN A 97 15.95 3.52 -18.47
N MET A 98 14.78 2.97 -18.20
CA MET A 98 14.63 1.70 -17.52
C MET A 98 13.54 0.87 -18.17
N GLN A 99 13.60 -0.44 -18.02
CA GLN A 99 12.52 -1.32 -18.45
C GLN A 99 12.33 -2.41 -17.41
N ALA A 100 11.15 -2.48 -16.78
CA ALA A 100 10.85 -3.48 -15.77
C ALA A 100 9.64 -4.33 -16.16
N TRP A 101 9.78 -5.65 -16.10
CA TRP A 101 8.68 -6.58 -16.38
C TRP A 101 8.79 -7.88 -15.60
N GLY A 102 7.62 -8.50 -15.35
CA GLY A 102 7.55 -9.83 -14.77
C GLY A 102 7.96 -10.90 -15.78
N MET A 103 8.68 -11.90 -15.32
CA MET A 103 9.18 -13.00 -16.14
C MET A 103 9.21 -14.32 -15.39
N THR A 104 9.59 -15.39 -16.09
CA THR A 104 9.86 -16.70 -15.50
C THR A 104 11.33 -17.05 -15.71
N VAL A 105 11.96 -17.53 -14.66
CA VAL A 105 13.33 -18.03 -14.64
C VAL A 105 13.27 -19.53 -14.42
N ARG A 106 14.08 -20.30 -15.13
CA ARG A 106 14.22 -21.74 -14.91
C ARG A 106 15.59 -22.04 -14.32
N TYR A 107 15.62 -22.84 -13.26
CA TYR A 107 16.83 -23.32 -12.61
C TYR A 107 16.63 -24.78 -12.20
N LYS A 108 17.56 -25.66 -12.59
CA LYS A 108 17.48 -27.12 -12.34
C LYS A 108 16.12 -27.74 -12.70
N GLY A 109 15.52 -27.32 -13.82
CA GLY A 109 14.22 -27.79 -14.30
C GLY A 109 12.99 -27.23 -13.57
N THR A 110 13.17 -26.42 -12.53
CA THR A 110 12.07 -25.76 -11.81
C THR A 110 11.89 -24.33 -12.30
N GLU A 111 10.63 -23.92 -12.50
CA GLU A 111 10.27 -22.57 -12.93
C GLU A 111 9.93 -21.67 -11.74
N TYR A 112 10.48 -20.47 -11.75
CA TYR A 112 10.30 -19.45 -10.72
C TYR A 112 9.79 -18.17 -11.37
N ARG A 113 8.69 -17.62 -10.85
CA ARG A 113 8.24 -16.30 -11.23
C ARG A 113 9.19 -15.26 -10.63
N SER A 114 9.65 -14.34 -11.46
CA SER A 114 10.62 -13.31 -11.08
C SER A 114 10.33 -11.99 -11.79
N PHE A 115 11.16 -10.98 -11.55
CA PHE A 115 11.07 -9.67 -12.18
C PHE A 115 12.44 -9.26 -12.72
N LYS A 116 12.47 -8.81 -13.97
CA LYS A 116 13.68 -8.30 -14.61
C LYS A 116 13.57 -6.81 -14.82
N MET A 117 14.68 -6.14 -14.58
CA MET A 117 14.85 -4.71 -14.80
C MET A 117 16.10 -4.46 -15.64
N GLY A 118 15.89 -4.04 -16.88
CA GLY A 118 16.95 -3.49 -17.73
C GLY A 118 17.24 -2.06 -17.30
N ILE A 119 18.51 -1.72 -17.12
CA ILE A 119 18.97 -0.39 -16.75
C ILE A 119 20.16 0.06 -17.61
N ASP A 120 20.35 1.36 -17.74
CA ASP A 120 21.58 1.95 -18.25
C ASP A 120 22.50 2.40 -17.08
N SER A 121 23.70 2.90 -17.42
CA SER A 121 24.64 3.43 -16.41
C SER A 121 24.09 4.65 -15.66
N ALA A 122 23.22 5.45 -16.28
CA ALA A 122 22.61 6.62 -15.65
C ALA A 122 21.57 6.20 -14.60
N ALA A 123 20.79 5.15 -14.85
CA ALA A 123 19.85 4.57 -13.90
C ALA A 123 20.57 3.94 -12.70
N MET A 124 21.67 3.23 -12.95
CA MET A 124 22.55 2.70 -11.89
C MET A 124 23.01 3.81 -10.93
N HIS A 125 23.41 4.97 -11.47
CA HIS A 125 23.84 6.14 -10.69
C HIS A 125 22.66 6.87 -10.01
N MET A 126 21.59 7.17 -10.75
CA MET A 126 20.42 7.92 -10.28
C MET A 126 19.76 7.24 -9.07
N PHE A 127 19.61 5.91 -9.13
CA PHE A 127 18.99 5.11 -8.08
C PHE A 127 19.98 4.47 -7.09
N LYS A 128 21.29 4.74 -7.26
CA LYS A 128 22.37 4.26 -6.39
C LYS A 128 22.28 2.76 -6.10
N LEU A 129 22.07 1.97 -7.14
CA LEU A 129 22.03 0.52 -7.03
C LEU A 129 23.39 0.01 -6.54
N LYS A 130 23.39 -0.83 -5.50
CA LYS A 130 24.62 -1.30 -4.86
C LYS A 130 24.89 -2.75 -5.24
N VAL A 131 26.04 -2.99 -5.89
CA VAL A 131 26.59 -4.35 -6.06
C VAL A 131 27.18 -4.77 -4.72
N THR A 132 26.70 -5.89 -4.17
CA THR A 132 27.16 -6.45 -2.89
C THR A 132 28.26 -7.49 -3.09
N ASN A 133 28.24 -8.21 -4.22
CA ASN A 133 29.30 -9.15 -4.60
C ASN A 133 29.40 -9.25 -6.14
N GLY A 134 30.59 -9.53 -6.68
CA GLY A 134 30.83 -9.66 -8.12
C GLY A 134 31.26 -8.35 -8.81
N ASN A 135 30.94 -8.22 -10.10
CA ASN A 135 31.41 -7.10 -10.96
C ASN A 135 30.26 -6.43 -11.74
N HIS A 136 30.57 -5.36 -12.46
CA HIS A 136 29.60 -4.57 -13.24
C HIS A 136 29.48 -5.02 -14.71
N ASN A 137 29.95 -6.22 -15.07
CA ASN A 137 29.92 -6.71 -16.46
C ASN A 137 28.51 -6.77 -17.05
N PHE A 138 27.48 -6.94 -16.21
CA PHE A 138 26.08 -6.90 -16.64
C PHE A 138 25.64 -5.55 -17.22
N LEU A 139 26.40 -4.46 -17.02
CA LEU A 139 26.16 -3.14 -17.61
C LEU A 139 26.94 -2.91 -18.91
N THR A 140 27.85 -3.80 -19.28
CA THR A 140 28.64 -3.65 -20.51
C THR A 140 27.72 -3.81 -21.73
N GLU A 141 27.99 -3.04 -22.77
CA GLU A 141 27.27 -3.15 -24.04
C GLU A 141 27.40 -4.56 -24.61
N ASN A 142 26.27 -5.15 -25.04
CA ASN A 142 26.17 -6.52 -25.57
C ASN A 142 26.56 -7.65 -24.58
N SER A 143 26.67 -7.37 -23.29
CA SER A 143 26.87 -8.41 -22.28
C SER A 143 25.64 -9.29 -22.14
N GLU A 144 25.84 -10.60 -22.12
CA GLU A 144 24.80 -11.57 -21.75
C GLU A 144 24.81 -11.91 -20.26
N GLU A 145 25.70 -11.27 -19.50
CA GLU A 145 25.79 -11.44 -18.06
C GLU A 145 24.71 -10.65 -17.34
N ILE A 146 24.26 -11.18 -16.21
CA ILE A 146 23.20 -10.59 -15.40
C ILE A 146 23.63 -10.44 -13.95
N ALA A 147 23.03 -9.47 -13.26
CA ALA A 147 23.04 -9.38 -11.82
C ALA A 147 21.73 -9.91 -11.23
N ILE A 148 21.80 -10.52 -10.05
CA ILE A 148 20.61 -10.99 -9.33
C ILE A 148 20.56 -10.41 -7.92
N THR A 149 19.36 -10.28 -7.35
CA THR A 149 19.23 -9.84 -5.96
C THR A 149 19.66 -10.92 -4.97
N GLU A 150 20.06 -10.49 -3.77
CA GLU A 150 20.34 -11.42 -2.65
C GLU A 150 19.15 -12.36 -2.36
N GLN A 151 17.91 -11.87 -2.52
CA GLN A 151 16.71 -12.67 -2.32
C GLN A 151 16.59 -13.78 -3.36
N LEU A 152 16.76 -13.46 -4.64
CA LEU A 152 16.70 -14.47 -5.71
C LEU A 152 17.87 -15.45 -5.59
N ALA A 153 19.07 -14.97 -5.25
CA ALA A 153 20.23 -15.81 -5.02
C ALA A 153 19.96 -16.86 -3.93
N ARG A 154 19.42 -16.45 -2.77
CA ARG A 154 19.05 -17.38 -1.70
C ARG A 154 17.94 -18.35 -2.11
N GLN A 155 16.98 -17.89 -2.92
CA GLN A 155 15.87 -18.72 -3.37
C GLN A 155 16.31 -19.81 -4.36
N LEU A 156 17.25 -19.51 -5.24
CA LEU A 156 17.73 -20.45 -6.27
C LEU A 156 18.88 -21.33 -5.76
N PHE A 157 19.83 -20.75 -5.02
CA PHE A 157 21.10 -21.37 -4.65
C PHE A 157 21.23 -21.68 -3.16
N GLY A 158 20.30 -21.22 -2.31
CA GLY A 158 20.37 -21.41 -0.86
C GLY A 158 21.58 -20.69 -0.27
N THR A 159 22.58 -21.47 0.14
CA THR A 159 23.87 -20.98 0.67
C THR A 159 25.02 -21.11 -0.33
N GLU A 160 24.80 -21.68 -1.52
CA GLU A 160 25.82 -21.80 -2.56
C GLU A 160 26.15 -20.43 -3.18
N ASN A 161 27.38 -20.28 -3.68
CA ASN A 161 27.81 -19.04 -4.34
C ASN A 161 27.13 -18.92 -5.71
N PRO A 162 26.30 -17.88 -5.96
CA PRO A 162 25.62 -17.70 -7.23
C PRO A 162 26.52 -17.19 -8.36
N LEU A 163 27.71 -16.65 -8.05
CA LEU A 163 28.58 -16.05 -9.06
C LEU A 163 29.15 -17.11 -10.01
N GLY A 164 29.09 -16.82 -11.30
CA GLY A 164 29.51 -17.73 -12.38
C GLY A 164 28.50 -18.83 -12.72
N GLN A 165 27.43 -18.99 -11.93
CA GLN A 165 26.36 -19.93 -12.22
C GLN A 165 25.48 -19.42 -13.37
N GLU A 166 24.74 -20.33 -14.00
CA GLU A 166 23.81 -20.02 -15.08
C GLU A 166 22.37 -20.27 -14.67
N ILE A 167 21.49 -19.38 -15.12
CA ILE A 167 20.03 -19.55 -15.06
C ILE A 167 19.46 -19.44 -16.46
N GLU A 168 18.33 -20.09 -16.69
CA GLU A 168 17.68 -20.09 -17.99
C GLU A 168 16.53 -19.08 -18.02
N ILE A 169 16.58 -18.19 -19.01
CA ILE A 169 15.62 -17.12 -19.25
C ILE A 169 15.13 -17.26 -20.69
N TYR A 170 13.85 -17.55 -20.90
CA TYR A 170 13.26 -17.76 -22.23
C TYR A 170 14.05 -18.75 -23.12
N GLY A 171 14.57 -19.83 -22.53
CA GLY A 171 15.38 -20.84 -23.22
C GLY A 171 16.85 -20.46 -23.45
N GLN A 172 17.26 -19.24 -23.07
CA GLN A 172 18.65 -18.80 -23.13
C GLN A 172 19.32 -18.90 -21.76
N LYS A 173 20.50 -19.50 -21.72
CA LYS A 173 21.33 -19.52 -20.51
C LYS A 173 21.98 -18.15 -20.32
N LYS A 174 21.85 -17.59 -19.13
CA LYS A 174 22.44 -16.30 -18.74
C LYS A 174 23.33 -16.52 -17.53
N ARG A 175 24.55 -16.00 -17.60
CA ARG A 175 25.57 -16.15 -16.56
C ARG A 175 25.44 -15.04 -15.51
N ILE A 176 25.49 -15.42 -14.23
CA ILE A 176 25.41 -14.47 -13.12
C ILE A 176 26.80 -13.91 -12.83
N CYS A 177 26.98 -12.60 -12.93
CA CYS A 177 28.25 -11.92 -12.67
C CYS A 177 28.25 -11.07 -11.39
N ALA A 178 27.08 -10.77 -10.86
CA ALA A 178 26.93 -9.94 -9.67
C ALA A 178 25.73 -10.33 -8.81
N VAL A 179 25.86 -10.06 -7.52
CA VAL A 179 24.75 -9.99 -6.57
C VAL A 179 24.57 -8.52 -6.19
N ILE A 180 23.33 -8.04 -6.30
CA ILE A 180 22.95 -6.67 -6.00
C ILE A 180 22.00 -6.60 -4.81
N GLN A 181 22.05 -5.49 -4.10
CA GLN A 181 21.10 -5.20 -3.04
C GLN A 181 19.72 -4.97 -3.66
N SER A 182 18.72 -5.76 -3.28
CA SER A 182 17.34 -5.51 -3.67
C SER A 182 16.83 -4.20 -3.07
N TRP A 183 16.05 -3.44 -3.82
CA TRP A 183 15.09 -2.53 -3.19
C TRP A 183 14.16 -3.36 -2.30
N SER A 184 13.67 -2.80 -1.20
CA SER A 184 12.59 -3.45 -0.46
C SER A 184 11.45 -3.77 -1.44
N ARG A 185 10.67 -4.83 -1.21
CA ARG A 185 9.45 -5.15 -2.01
C ARG A 185 8.37 -4.06 -1.98
N HIS A 186 8.71 -2.91 -1.42
CA HIS A 186 7.97 -1.68 -1.27
C HIS A 186 8.36 -0.64 -2.33
N SER A 187 8.38 -1.07 -3.60
CA SER A 187 8.72 -0.25 -4.76
C SER A 187 7.75 -0.54 -5.90
N ASN A 188 7.42 0.49 -6.68
CA ASN A 188 6.62 0.33 -7.89
C ASN A 188 7.43 -0.28 -9.05
N ILE A 189 8.72 -0.55 -8.85
CA ILE A 189 9.63 -1.10 -9.84
C ILE A 189 10.34 -2.32 -9.21
N PRO A 190 9.62 -3.42 -8.94
CA PRO A 190 10.23 -4.61 -8.37
C PRO A 190 11.22 -5.22 -9.37
N TYR A 191 12.36 -5.66 -8.87
CA TYR A 191 13.33 -6.42 -9.66
C TYR A 191 13.99 -7.48 -8.79
N GLU A 192 14.38 -8.55 -9.45
CA GLU A 192 15.16 -9.64 -8.90
C GLU A 192 16.34 -10.00 -9.82
N ILE A 193 16.24 -9.64 -11.10
CA ILE A 193 17.30 -9.73 -12.11
C ILE A 193 17.52 -8.34 -12.71
N VAL A 194 18.78 -7.98 -12.92
CA VAL A 194 19.19 -6.73 -13.59
C VAL A 194 20.17 -7.03 -14.71
N ASP A 195 19.98 -6.38 -15.85
CA ASP A 195 20.87 -6.41 -16.99
C ASP A 195 20.97 -5.04 -17.67
N ASN A 196 21.85 -4.93 -18.66
CA ASN A 196 21.97 -3.74 -19.46
C ASN A 196 20.74 -3.57 -20.36
N PHE A 197 20.08 -2.42 -20.27
CA PHE A 197 19.06 -2.03 -21.23
C PHE A 197 19.74 -1.56 -22.53
N SER A 198 19.96 -2.50 -23.45
CA SER A 198 20.36 -2.17 -24.83
C SER A 198 19.15 -2.25 -25.76
N PRO A 199 18.74 -1.13 -26.38
CA PRO A 199 17.62 -1.13 -27.32
C PRO A 199 17.91 -1.91 -28.61
N GLY A 200 19.20 -2.08 -28.97
CA GLY A 200 19.62 -2.52 -30.30
C GLY A 200 19.40 -1.45 -31.37
N ASP A 201 20.12 -1.56 -32.50
CA ASP A 201 20.21 -0.49 -33.51
C ASP A 201 18.85 0.00 -34.02
N ASN A 202 17.94 -0.91 -34.36
CA ASN A 202 16.61 -0.57 -34.90
C ASN A 202 15.64 0.04 -33.89
N ARG A 203 15.95 0.02 -32.58
CA ARG A 203 15.04 0.54 -31.54
C ARG A 203 15.55 1.83 -30.89
N THR A 204 16.61 2.42 -31.42
CA THR A 204 17.06 3.78 -31.04
C THR A 204 16.20 4.89 -31.65
N GLN A 205 15.17 4.54 -32.40
CA GLN A 205 14.33 5.49 -33.13
C GLN A 205 13.22 6.09 -32.26
N TRP A 206 12.81 7.33 -32.56
CA TRP A 206 11.78 8.06 -31.81
C TRP A 206 10.38 7.44 -31.85
N TYR A 207 10.07 6.63 -32.86
CA TYR A 207 8.78 5.93 -32.96
C TYR A 207 8.73 4.65 -32.10
N ALA A 208 9.86 4.17 -31.58
CA ALA A 208 9.95 2.92 -30.83
C ALA A 208 9.85 3.16 -29.31
N SER A 209 8.62 3.17 -28.78
CA SER A 209 8.38 3.27 -27.33
C SER A 209 8.49 1.91 -26.64
N MET A 210 9.39 1.77 -25.67
CA MET A 210 9.68 0.47 -25.04
C MET A 210 10.28 0.54 -23.64
N CYS A 211 10.77 1.71 -23.23
CA CYS A 211 11.34 1.94 -21.90
C CYS A 211 10.51 2.96 -21.12
N GLN A 212 10.86 3.17 -19.86
CA GLN A 212 10.33 4.19 -18.98
C GLN A 212 11.45 5.21 -18.77
N THR A 213 11.20 6.47 -19.12
CA THR A 213 12.18 7.55 -18.93
C THR A 213 11.97 8.21 -17.58
N PHE A 214 13.02 8.20 -16.75
CA PHE A 214 13.05 8.94 -15.49
C PHE A 214 13.98 10.14 -15.60
N ILE A 215 13.58 11.24 -14.97
CA ILE A 215 14.40 12.43 -14.81
C ILE A 215 14.58 12.75 -13.34
N LYS A 216 15.70 13.37 -13.00
CA LYS A 216 15.98 13.94 -11.68
C LYS A 216 16.18 15.44 -11.85
N LEU A 217 15.36 16.27 -11.20
CA LEU A 217 15.51 17.72 -11.23
C LEU A 217 16.62 18.20 -10.29
N LYS A 218 17.30 19.29 -10.62
CA LYS A 218 18.29 19.93 -9.74
C LYS A 218 17.65 20.45 -8.45
N LYS A 219 18.44 20.55 -7.38
CA LYS A 219 17.98 21.10 -6.09
C LYS A 219 17.54 22.55 -6.27
N GLY A 220 16.38 22.91 -5.71
CA GLY A 220 15.83 24.27 -5.75
C GLY A 220 15.01 24.62 -7.00
N VAL A 221 14.86 23.69 -7.95
CA VAL A 221 13.94 23.87 -9.10
C VAL A 221 12.49 23.78 -8.64
N ASP A 222 11.68 24.73 -9.11
CA ASP A 222 10.22 24.67 -8.96
C ASP A 222 9.65 23.61 -9.91
N ALA A 223 9.34 22.44 -9.35
CA ALA A 223 8.85 21.30 -10.11
C ALA A 223 7.53 21.59 -10.84
N GLN A 224 6.62 22.40 -10.28
CA GLN A 224 5.35 22.70 -10.92
C GLN A 224 5.55 23.55 -12.18
N LYS A 225 6.43 24.55 -12.10
CA LYS A 225 6.82 25.36 -13.27
C LYS A 225 7.49 24.50 -14.33
N PHE A 226 8.38 23.59 -13.93
CA PHE A 226 9.04 22.68 -14.87
C PHE A 226 8.03 21.73 -15.55
N ILE A 227 7.10 21.15 -14.79
CA ILE A 227 6.06 20.26 -15.34
C ILE A 227 5.20 21.01 -16.37
N GLN A 228 4.81 22.25 -16.08
CA GLN A 228 4.07 23.09 -17.03
C GLN A 228 4.89 23.36 -18.30
N LYS A 229 6.17 23.72 -18.15
CA LYS A 229 7.10 23.94 -19.27
C LYS A 229 7.27 22.66 -20.12
N LEU A 230 7.40 21.49 -19.50
CA LEU A 230 7.50 20.21 -20.17
C LEU A 230 6.20 19.86 -20.92
N TYR A 231 5.05 20.16 -20.33
CA TYR A 231 3.75 19.92 -20.93
C TYR A 231 3.51 20.78 -22.18
N GLU A 232 3.97 22.03 -22.17
CA GLU A 232 3.91 22.94 -23.31
C GLU A 232 4.94 22.61 -24.41
N HIS A 233 5.99 21.84 -24.07
CA HIS A 233 7.05 21.48 -25.00
C HIS A 233 6.59 20.42 -26.01
N THR A 234 6.87 20.66 -27.28
CA THR A 234 6.60 19.71 -28.38
C THR A 234 7.89 19.15 -28.94
N TYR A 235 7.94 17.84 -29.11
CA TYR A 235 9.08 17.16 -29.72
C TYR A 235 8.89 17.12 -31.24
N GLU A 236 9.66 17.92 -31.98
CA GLU A 236 9.75 17.81 -33.43
C GLU A 236 10.82 16.77 -33.78
N THR A 237 10.41 15.69 -34.44
CA THR A 237 11.33 14.61 -34.87
C THR A 237 11.09 14.32 -36.34
N GLU A 238 12.18 14.08 -37.09
CA GLU A 238 12.20 14.06 -38.56
C GLU A 238 11.30 13.00 -39.21
N ASN A 239 10.75 12.02 -38.47
CA ASN A 239 9.94 10.92 -39.05
C ASN A 239 8.83 10.37 -38.11
N SER A 240 7.87 11.23 -37.74
CA SER A 240 6.55 10.87 -37.18
C SER A 240 6.52 10.08 -35.86
N ILE A 241 6.34 10.80 -34.76
CA ILE A 241 5.13 10.87 -33.92
C ILE A 241 5.38 12.14 -33.10
N VAL A 242 4.56 13.18 -33.28
CA VAL A 242 4.61 14.30 -32.33
C VAL A 242 4.11 13.71 -31.02
N VAL A 243 5.04 13.45 -30.10
CA VAL A 243 4.70 13.16 -28.72
C VAL A 243 4.11 14.46 -28.16
N LYS A 244 2.81 14.67 -28.36
CA LYS A 244 2.16 15.88 -27.89
C LYS A 244 2.09 15.76 -26.38
N LYS A 245 2.71 16.73 -25.70
CA LYS A 245 2.53 17.00 -24.27
C LYS A 245 2.94 15.84 -23.36
N SER A 246 4.00 16.05 -22.59
CA SER A 246 4.43 15.09 -21.57
C SER A 246 4.13 15.61 -20.19
N VAL A 247 3.59 14.75 -19.35
CA VAL A 247 3.43 15.00 -17.92
C VAL A 247 4.60 14.34 -17.19
N ALA A 248 5.08 14.96 -16.11
CA ALA A 248 6.04 14.33 -15.22
C ALA A 248 5.35 13.94 -13.91
N THR A 249 5.28 12.63 -13.62
CA THR A 249 4.69 12.11 -12.39
C THR A 249 5.81 11.83 -11.38
N PRO A 250 5.77 12.39 -10.15
CA PRO A 250 6.74 12.07 -9.11
C PRO A 250 6.81 10.57 -8.84
N ILE A 251 8.00 10.03 -8.57
CA ILE A 251 8.18 8.59 -8.29
C ILE A 251 7.34 8.11 -7.09
N THR A 252 7.14 8.99 -6.11
CA THR A 252 6.34 8.74 -4.90
C THR A 252 4.83 8.69 -5.16
N ALA A 253 4.35 9.29 -6.26
CA ALA A 253 2.95 9.31 -6.66
C ALA A 253 2.58 8.19 -7.65
N MET A 254 3.59 7.47 -8.16
CA MET A 254 3.42 6.43 -9.18
C MET A 254 2.42 5.35 -8.77
N ARG A 255 2.39 4.97 -7.50
CA ARG A 255 1.48 3.93 -6.99
C ARG A 255 0.01 4.23 -7.26
N TYR A 256 -0.35 5.52 -7.30
CA TYR A 256 -1.73 5.99 -7.40
C TYR A 256 -2.13 6.43 -8.81
N ASP A 257 -1.15 6.90 -9.57
CA ASP A 257 -1.32 7.47 -10.91
C ASP A 257 -1.11 6.43 -12.04
N ARG A 258 -0.69 5.21 -11.68
CA ARG A 258 -0.57 4.02 -12.55
C ARG A 258 -1.83 3.15 -12.47
N PRO A 259 -2.73 3.14 -13.46
CA PRO A 259 -3.87 2.22 -13.49
C PRO A 259 -3.59 0.91 -14.25
N ASN A 260 -2.38 0.70 -14.79
CA ASN A 260 -2.14 -0.34 -15.81
C ASN A 260 -1.38 -1.59 -15.33
N GLN A 261 -0.89 -1.63 -14.08
CA GLN A 261 -0.28 -2.84 -13.51
C GLN A 261 -1.01 -3.28 -12.22
N GLY A 262 -1.84 -4.32 -12.34
CA GLY A 262 -2.53 -4.96 -11.21
C GLY A 262 -3.69 -4.15 -10.62
N VAL A 263 -4.26 -4.66 -9.51
CA VAL A 263 -5.31 -3.97 -8.75
C VAL A 263 -4.69 -2.72 -8.13
N THR A 264 -4.81 -1.59 -8.82
CA THR A 264 -4.20 -0.33 -8.39
C THR A 264 -5.06 0.32 -7.32
N VAL A 265 -4.50 0.47 -6.12
CA VAL A 265 -5.15 1.17 -5.02
C VAL A 265 -5.14 2.66 -5.36
N LYS A 266 -6.24 3.19 -5.89
CA LYS A 266 -6.37 4.65 -6.10
C LYS A 266 -6.24 5.37 -4.76
N TYR A 267 -5.72 6.59 -4.80
CA TYR A 267 -5.60 7.46 -3.62
C TYR A 267 -6.94 7.65 -2.87
N GLU A 268 -8.06 7.62 -3.58
CA GLU A 268 -9.42 7.66 -3.01
C GLU A 268 -9.69 6.52 -2.02
N HIS A 269 -9.20 5.30 -2.31
CA HIS A 269 -9.36 4.16 -1.41
C HIS A 269 -8.60 4.36 -0.11
N ILE A 270 -7.41 4.97 -0.17
CA ILE A 270 -6.61 5.32 1.01
C ILE A 270 -7.36 6.32 1.87
N ARG A 271 -7.94 7.36 1.25
CA ARG A 271 -8.75 8.35 1.96
C ARG A 271 -9.98 7.73 2.63
N LEU A 272 -10.68 6.84 1.94
CA LEU A 272 -11.83 6.12 2.50
C LEU A 272 -11.42 5.23 3.68
N PHE A 273 -10.29 4.53 3.57
CA PHE A 273 -9.78 3.67 4.64
C PHE A 273 -9.31 4.47 5.86
N ALA A 274 -8.68 5.62 5.64
CA ALA A 274 -8.30 6.57 6.69
C ALA A 274 -9.53 7.12 7.44
N LEU A 275 -10.54 7.53 6.68
CA LEU A 275 -11.79 8.04 7.23
C LEU A 275 -12.52 6.96 8.04
N ALA A 276 -12.58 5.73 7.53
CA ALA A 276 -13.18 4.60 8.23
C ALA A 276 -12.44 4.29 9.54
N GLY A 277 -11.11 4.18 9.52
CA GLY A 277 -10.29 3.95 10.71
C GLY A 277 -10.46 5.05 11.75
N GLY A 278 -10.48 6.31 11.31
CA GLY A 278 -10.72 7.48 12.17
C GLY A 278 -12.11 7.47 12.82
N LEU A 279 -13.16 7.14 12.07
CA LEU A 279 -14.53 7.05 12.61
C LEU A 279 -14.65 5.92 13.65
N VAL A 280 -14.03 4.77 13.41
CA VAL A 280 -14.08 3.62 14.32
C VAL A 280 -13.44 3.94 15.67
N ILE A 281 -12.25 4.57 15.67
CA ILE A 281 -11.60 4.95 16.93
C ILE A 281 -12.36 6.06 17.64
N LEU A 282 -12.87 7.07 16.93
CA LEU A 282 -13.70 8.12 17.52
C LEU A 282 -14.96 7.55 18.18
N CYS A 283 -15.65 6.62 17.52
CA CYS A 283 -16.78 5.88 18.11
C CYS A 283 -16.38 5.15 19.40
N SER A 284 -15.25 4.45 19.38
CA SER A 284 -14.75 3.69 20.53
C SER A 284 -14.41 4.59 21.72
N LEU A 285 -13.73 5.71 21.46
CA LEU A 285 -13.37 6.71 22.48
C LEU A 285 -14.61 7.37 23.09
N PHE A 286 -15.56 7.78 22.25
CA PHE A 286 -16.79 8.41 22.71
C PHE A 286 -17.69 7.44 23.48
N ASN A 287 -17.76 6.17 23.06
CA ASN A 287 -18.48 5.13 23.78
C ASN A 287 -17.88 4.97 25.18
N TYR A 288 -16.56 4.81 25.26
CA TYR A 288 -15.88 4.72 26.56
C TYR A 288 -16.11 5.95 27.43
N LEU A 289 -15.96 7.15 26.88
CA LEU A 289 -16.19 8.40 27.62
C LEU A 289 -17.63 8.46 28.17
N THR A 290 -18.62 8.07 27.36
CA THR A 290 -20.03 8.08 27.77
C THR A 290 -20.29 7.10 28.90
N LEU A 291 -19.78 5.86 28.79
CA LEU A 291 -19.84 4.86 29.85
C LEU A 291 -19.13 5.37 31.12
N PHE A 292 -17.93 5.94 30.99
CA PHE A 292 -17.16 6.44 32.11
C PHE A 292 -17.89 7.57 32.87
N ILE A 293 -18.51 8.51 32.15
CA ILE A 293 -19.32 9.57 32.77
C ILE A 293 -20.53 8.97 33.52
N THR A 294 -21.21 7.99 32.93
CA THR A 294 -22.32 7.29 33.59
C THR A 294 -21.85 6.58 34.87
N ARG A 295 -20.64 6.00 34.87
CA ARG A 295 -20.05 5.40 36.07
C ARG A 295 -19.78 6.42 37.17
N ILE A 296 -19.25 7.60 36.83
CA ILE A 296 -19.05 8.69 37.80
C ILE A 296 -20.38 9.04 38.46
N ARG A 297 -21.47 9.14 37.68
CA ARG A 297 -22.82 9.44 38.19
C ARG A 297 -23.37 8.38 39.14
N MET A 298 -23.18 7.10 38.79
CA MET A 298 -23.57 5.99 39.68
C MET A 298 -22.83 6.01 41.03
N ARG A 299 -21.72 6.77 41.11
CA ARG A 299 -20.88 6.92 42.31
C ARG A 299 -21.09 8.26 43.02
N ASP A 300 -22.16 8.99 42.72
CA ASP A 300 -22.43 10.31 43.30
C ASP A 300 -22.43 10.31 44.84
N ARG A 301 -23.01 9.27 45.47
CA ARG A 301 -22.97 9.10 46.93
C ARG A 301 -21.54 8.91 47.48
N GLU A 302 -20.71 8.12 46.81
CA GLU A 302 -19.31 7.91 47.18
C GLU A 302 -18.51 9.21 47.09
N ILE A 303 -18.75 9.99 46.03
CA ILE A 303 -18.09 11.27 45.78
C ILE A 303 -18.49 12.31 46.83
N ALA A 304 -19.79 12.38 47.17
CA ALA A 304 -20.31 13.28 48.19
C ALA A 304 -19.67 12.98 49.56
N LEU A 305 -19.64 11.70 49.97
CA LEU A 305 -19.02 11.28 51.24
C LEU A 305 -17.53 11.63 51.31
N ARG A 306 -16.77 11.41 50.23
CA ARG A 306 -15.35 11.80 50.18
C ARG A 306 -15.14 13.29 50.36
N LYS A 307 -16.04 14.10 49.81
CA LYS A 307 -15.93 15.55 49.88
C LYS A 307 -16.30 16.08 51.27
N VAL A 308 -17.28 15.47 51.93
CA VAL A 308 -17.59 15.74 53.35
C VAL A 308 -16.40 15.37 54.24
N ASN A 309 -15.70 14.29 53.93
CA ASN A 309 -14.49 13.85 54.64
C ASN A 309 -13.22 14.65 54.25
N GLY A 310 -13.36 15.81 53.61
CA GLY A 310 -12.26 16.75 53.35
C GLY A 310 -11.50 16.57 52.03
N SER A 311 -11.93 15.67 51.13
CA SER A 311 -11.22 15.50 49.85
C SER A 311 -11.38 16.72 48.92
N SER A 312 -10.26 17.18 48.38
CA SER A 312 -10.23 18.35 47.49
C SER A 312 -10.78 18.03 46.09
N ASN A 313 -11.24 19.06 45.36
CA ASN A 313 -11.66 18.91 43.96
C ASN A 313 -10.55 18.37 43.05
N ARG A 314 -9.29 18.67 43.38
CA ARG A 314 -8.10 18.26 42.63
C ARG A 314 -7.81 16.79 42.83
N GLU A 315 -7.94 16.26 44.05
CA GLU A 315 -7.81 14.83 44.34
C GLU A 315 -8.84 13.99 43.60
N LEU A 316 -10.10 14.44 43.58
CA LEU A 316 -11.16 13.75 42.85
C LEU A 316 -10.91 13.75 41.34
N LEU A 317 -10.40 14.85 40.79
CA LEU A 317 -10.01 14.92 39.38
C LEU A 317 -8.86 13.94 39.09
N MET A 318 -7.80 13.97 39.89
CA MET A 318 -6.64 13.07 39.75
C MET A 318 -7.06 11.60 39.84
N LEU A 319 -7.98 11.25 40.74
CA LEU A 319 -8.51 9.90 40.87
C LEU A 319 -9.23 9.44 39.59
N PHE A 320 -10.16 10.23 39.06
CA PHE A 320 -10.89 9.87 37.84
C PHE A 320 -10.00 9.85 36.61
N SER A 321 -9.09 10.82 36.48
CA SER A 321 -8.08 10.84 35.43
C SER A 321 -7.19 9.59 35.47
N THR A 322 -6.79 9.15 36.66
CA THR A 322 -5.99 7.92 36.83
C THR A 322 -6.80 6.67 36.46
N GLU A 323 -8.09 6.59 36.83
CA GLU A 323 -8.98 5.48 36.43
C GLU A 323 -9.18 5.42 34.91
N TYR A 324 -9.34 6.58 34.27
CA TYR A 324 -9.44 6.69 32.81
C TYR A 324 -8.14 6.25 32.12
N LEU A 325 -7.01 6.77 32.57
CA LEU A 325 -5.68 6.46 32.02
C LEU A 325 -5.35 4.97 32.12
N ILE A 326 -5.59 4.34 33.28
CA ILE A 326 -5.33 2.91 33.46
C ILE A 326 -6.18 2.08 32.49
N THR A 327 -7.43 2.47 32.25
CA THR A 327 -8.28 1.77 31.28
C THR A 327 -7.75 1.91 29.86
N LEU A 328 -7.25 3.09 29.47
CA LEU A 328 -6.59 3.28 28.18
C LEU A 328 -5.33 2.41 28.04
N VAL A 329 -4.51 2.34 29.09
CA VAL A 329 -3.30 1.49 29.09
C VAL A 329 -3.66 0.02 28.90
N PHE A 330 -4.67 -0.49 29.62
CA PHE A 330 -5.16 -1.85 29.40
C PHE A 330 -5.73 -2.05 28.00
N ALA A 331 -6.48 -1.09 27.47
CA ALA A 331 -7.02 -1.16 26.12
C ALA A 331 -5.92 -1.21 25.05
N ILE A 332 -4.85 -0.42 25.20
CA ILE A 332 -3.69 -0.48 24.29
C ILE A 332 -3.00 -1.83 24.41
N PHE A 333 -2.77 -2.32 25.63
CA PHE A 333 -2.16 -3.63 25.86
C PHE A 333 -2.94 -4.77 25.18
N PHE A 334 -4.26 -4.84 25.41
CA PHE A 334 -5.10 -5.84 24.76
C PHE A 334 -5.24 -5.59 23.24
N GLY A 335 -5.22 -4.32 22.80
CA GLY A 335 -5.23 -3.96 21.39
C GLY A 335 -3.98 -4.42 20.64
N LEU A 336 -2.82 -4.42 21.29
CA LEU A 336 -1.58 -4.98 20.74
C LEU A 336 -1.64 -6.52 20.65
N ILE A 337 -2.24 -7.19 21.63
CA ILE A 337 -2.49 -8.65 21.55
C ILE A 337 -3.42 -8.96 20.37
N LEU A 338 -4.51 -8.21 20.22
CA LEU A 338 -5.42 -8.37 19.08
C LEU A 338 -4.74 -8.06 17.75
N LEU A 339 -3.88 -7.04 17.71
CA LEU A 339 -3.09 -6.71 16.53
C LEU A 339 -2.19 -7.87 16.11
N GLU A 340 -1.50 -8.50 17.07
CA GLU A 340 -0.65 -9.68 16.82
C GLU A 340 -1.43 -10.85 16.21
N LEU A 341 -2.65 -11.09 16.70
CA LEU A 341 -3.49 -12.18 16.21
C LEU A 341 -4.01 -11.92 14.79
N VAL A 342 -4.31 -10.66 14.45
CA VAL A 342 -4.94 -10.28 13.18
C VAL A 342 -3.93 -9.95 12.08
N ILE A 343 -2.71 -9.54 12.44
CA ILE A 343 -1.72 -9.06 11.46
C ILE A 343 -1.37 -10.07 10.36
N PRO A 344 -1.28 -11.40 10.59
CA PRO A 344 -0.95 -12.34 9.51
C PRO A 344 -2.04 -12.38 8.45
N THR A 345 -3.29 -12.53 8.88
CA THR A 345 -4.47 -12.50 8.00
C THR A 345 -4.59 -11.15 7.29
N PHE A 346 -4.30 -10.05 8.00
CA PHE A 346 -4.32 -8.73 7.40
C PHE A 346 -3.27 -8.59 6.29
N LYS A 347 -2.03 -9.05 6.50
CA LYS A 347 -0.96 -8.99 5.48
C LYS A 347 -1.31 -9.80 4.24
N GLU A 348 -1.91 -10.97 4.42
CA GLU A 348 -2.37 -11.81 3.31
C GLU A 348 -3.48 -11.12 2.50
N LEU A 349 -4.51 -10.60 3.18
CA LEU A 349 -5.64 -9.93 2.53
C LEU A 349 -5.26 -8.59 1.88
N SER A 350 -4.27 -7.89 2.42
CA SER A 350 -3.82 -6.58 1.94
C SER A 350 -2.61 -6.63 0.99
N ASP A 351 -2.08 -7.83 0.70
CA ASP A 351 -0.86 -8.07 -0.08
C ASP A 351 0.37 -7.26 0.42
N ILE A 352 0.44 -6.99 1.74
CA ILE A 352 1.59 -6.33 2.37
C ILE A 352 2.75 -7.33 2.49
N LYS A 353 3.83 -7.10 1.73
CA LYS A 353 5.03 -7.95 1.71
C LYS A 353 6.18 -7.33 2.50
N SER A 354 5.92 -7.02 3.77
CA SER A 354 6.91 -6.43 4.68
C SER A 354 7.29 -7.39 5.80
N ASP A 355 8.58 -7.70 5.89
CA ASP A 355 9.20 -8.54 6.92
C ASP A 355 9.58 -7.75 8.19
N LYS A 356 9.39 -6.42 8.21
CA LYS A 356 9.97 -5.57 9.27
C LYS A 356 9.14 -5.51 10.56
N THR A 357 9.88 -5.61 11.66
CA THR A 357 9.54 -5.47 13.09
C THR A 357 9.13 -4.06 13.54
N SER A 358 9.12 -3.06 12.63
CA SER A 358 8.82 -1.65 12.96
C SER A 358 7.33 -1.37 13.22
N ILE A 359 6.45 -2.34 12.90
CA ILE A 359 5.00 -2.17 12.97
C ILE A 359 4.52 -1.90 14.40
N TYR A 360 5.09 -2.57 15.39
CA TYR A 360 4.66 -2.42 16.79
C TYR A 360 5.03 -1.05 17.37
N LEU A 361 6.21 -0.54 17.06
CA LEU A 361 6.66 0.77 17.54
C LEU A 361 5.77 1.88 16.98
N GLU A 362 5.43 1.77 15.69
CA GLU A 362 4.55 2.72 15.01
C GLU A 362 3.12 2.63 15.55
N ALA A 363 2.56 1.42 15.66
CA ALA A 363 1.23 1.19 16.24
C ALA A 363 1.14 1.72 17.68
N LEU A 364 2.19 1.54 18.48
CA LEU A 364 2.28 2.07 19.83
C LEU A 364 2.35 3.61 19.83
N SER A 365 3.13 4.20 18.92
CA SER A 365 3.24 5.67 18.79
C SER A 365 1.89 6.30 18.43
N TYR A 366 1.19 5.74 17.44
CA TYR A 366 -0.12 6.23 17.00
C TYR A 366 -1.19 6.03 18.06
N SER A 367 -1.21 4.86 18.71
CA SER A 367 -2.14 4.58 19.82
C SER A 367 -1.86 5.50 21.01
N GLY A 368 -0.60 5.80 21.30
CA GLY A 368 -0.18 6.74 22.33
C GLY A 368 -0.66 8.16 22.06
N ILE A 369 -0.51 8.65 20.82
CA ILE A 369 -1.02 9.98 20.39
C ILE A 369 -2.54 10.05 20.55
N VAL A 370 -3.26 9.03 20.08
CA VAL A 370 -4.73 8.98 20.19
C VAL A 370 -5.18 8.91 21.65
N ALA A 371 -4.49 8.12 22.47
CA ALA A 371 -4.77 8.01 23.90
C ALA A 371 -4.49 9.33 24.63
N ALA A 372 -3.42 10.04 24.29
CA ALA A 372 -3.12 11.36 24.85
C ALA A 372 -4.19 12.39 24.44
N PHE A 373 -4.59 12.41 23.17
CA PHE A 373 -5.66 13.27 22.68
C PHE A 373 -7.00 12.96 23.36
N SER A 374 -7.35 11.68 23.46
CA SER A 374 -8.54 11.21 24.19
C SER A 374 -8.51 11.63 25.65
N PHE A 375 -7.37 11.48 26.32
CA PHE A 375 -7.19 11.88 27.71
C PHE A 375 -7.43 13.39 27.88
N ILE A 376 -6.80 14.23 27.06
CA ILE A 376 -6.98 15.69 27.09
C ILE A 376 -8.45 16.06 26.85
N LEU A 377 -9.08 15.48 25.84
CA LEU A 377 -10.48 15.73 25.52
C LEU A 377 -11.41 15.28 26.67
N SER A 378 -11.06 14.21 27.38
CA SER A 378 -11.85 13.67 28.50
C SER A 378 -11.79 14.54 29.76
N LEU A 379 -10.73 15.35 29.95
CA LEU A 379 -10.58 16.17 31.15
C LEU A 379 -11.73 17.16 31.34
N TYR A 380 -12.22 17.78 30.26
CA TYR A 380 -13.31 18.74 30.33
C TYR A 380 -14.66 18.08 30.72
N PRO A 381 -15.14 17.01 30.06
CA PRO A 381 -16.33 16.28 30.49
C PRO A 381 -16.23 15.68 31.90
N ILE A 382 -15.05 15.20 32.31
CA ILE A 382 -14.82 14.67 33.66
C ILE A 382 -14.93 15.80 34.69
N TYR A 383 -14.28 16.94 34.43
CA TYR A 383 -14.35 18.12 35.29
C TYR A 383 -15.80 18.62 35.45
N TYR A 384 -16.54 18.73 34.34
CA TYR A 384 -17.92 19.19 34.35
C TYR A 384 -18.85 18.20 35.08
N SER A 385 -18.71 16.90 34.82
CA SER A 385 -19.54 15.86 35.43
C SER A 385 -19.33 15.77 36.94
N ARG A 386 -18.09 15.93 37.43
CA ARG A 386 -17.76 15.99 38.86
C ARG A 386 -18.43 17.17 39.57
N LYS A 387 -18.43 18.37 38.96
CA LYS A 387 -19.02 19.57 39.59
C LYS A 387 -20.53 19.41 39.78
N LYS A 388 -21.18 18.71 38.84
CA LYS A 388 -22.64 18.57 38.79
C LYS A 388 -23.17 17.48 39.72
N SER A 389 -22.48 16.35 39.85
CA SER A 389 -22.83 15.29 40.81
C SER A 389 -22.85 15.80 42.25
N LEU A 390 -21.88 16.65 42.60
CA LEU A 390 -21.80 17.25 43.91
C LEU A 390 -22.99 18.17 44.23
N ASN A 391 -23.38 19.01 43.27
CA ASN A 391 -24.50 19.92 43.46
C ASN A 391 -25.85 19.18 43.55
N ALA A 392 -26.00 18.07 42.81
CA ALA A 392 -27.19 17.23 42.86
C ALA A 392 -27.32 16.45 44.19
N ALA A 393 -26.20 15.94 44.73
CA ALA A 393 -26.17 15.22 46.00
C ALA A 393 -26.44 16.13 47.22
N LEU A 394 -26.07 17.41 47.15
CA LEU A 394 -26.25 18.37 48.25
C LEU A 394 -27.58 19.12 48.26
N LYS A 395 -28.29 19.24 47.11
CA LYS A 395 -29.51 20.08 47.00
C LYS A 395 -30.80 19.32 46.69
N GLY A 396 -30.76 17.98 46.57
CA GLY A 396 -31.92 17.22 46.07
C GLY A 396 -32.11 17.43 44.56
N SER A 397 -32.64 16.42 43.87
CA SER A 397 -32.59 16.31 42.41
C SER A 397 -33.22 17.49 41.66
N SER A 398 -32.39 18.39 41.13
CA SER A 398 -32.81 19.29 40.06
C SER A 398 -32.73 18.55 38.73
N ASN A 399 -33.89 18.13 38.22
CA ASN A 399 -34.12 17.65 36.85
C ASN A 399 -33.80 18.76 35.83
N GLY A 400 -32.53 19.09 35.65
CA GLY A 400 -32.09 20.10 34.70
C GLY A 400 -32.22 19.58 33.26
N LYS A 401 -33.24 20.02 32.53
CA LYS A 401 -33.60 19.67 31.14
C LYS A 401 -32.47 19.71 30.08
N GLY A 402 -31.28 20.24 30.38
CA GLY A 402 -30.08 20.19 29.52
C GLY A 402 -29.03 19.12 29.90
N GLN A 403 -29.35 18.21 30.82
CA GLN A 403 -28.39 17.31 31.51
C GLN A 403 -27.74 16.23 30.67
N ASN A 404 -28.27 15.93 29.49
CA ASN A 404 -27.86 14.77 28.71
C ASN A 404 -27.49 15.12 27.27
N THR A 405 -27.38 16.40 26.89
CA THR A 405 -27.21 16.77 25.48
C THR A 405 -25.92 16.22 24.89
N PHE A 406 -24.78 16.32 25.58
CA PHE A 406 -23.50 15.77 25.09
C PHE A 406 -23.55 14.24 24.95
N GLN A 407 -24.04 13.53 25.95
CA GLN A 407 -24.15 12.06 25.90
C GLN A 407 -25.18 11.60 24.88
N LYS A 408 -26.34 12.27 24.78
CA LYS A 408 -27.36 12.00 23.75
C LYS A 408 -26.81 12.23 22.36
N VAL A 409 -26.16 13.38 22.11
CA VAL A 409 -25.55 13.70 20.81
C VAL A 409 -24.45 12.69 20.48
N SER A 410 -23.57 12.38 21.42
CA SER A 410 -22.49 11.40 21.22
C SER A 410 -23.03 9.99 20.95
N MET A 411 -24.05 9.56 21.69
CA MET A 411 -24.69 8.25 21.53
C MET A 411 -25.46 8.14 20.21
N VAL A 412 -26.18 9.20 19.82
CA VAL A 412 -26.87 9.27 18.52
C VAL A 412 -25.87 9.23 17.37
N LEU A 413 -24.77 10.00 17.46
CA LEU A 413 -23.71 9.99 16.45
C LEU A 413 -23.08 8.60 16.30
N GLN A 414 -22.77 7.93 17.41
CA GLN A 414 -22.24 6.56 17.39
C GLN A 414 -23.22 5.57 16.75
N LEU A 415 -24.51 5.69 17.07
CA LEU A 415 -25.55 4.84 16.50
C LEU A 415 -25.67 5.04 14.99
N ILE A 416 -25.65 6.29 14.52
CA ILE A 416 -25.65 6.63 13.09
C ILE A 416 -24.44 6.01 12.39
N ILE A 417 -23.23 6.18 12.97
CA ILE A 417 -22.00 5.60 12.40
C ILE A 417 -22.11 4.07 12.33
N SER A 418 -22.61 3.43 13.39
CA SER A 418 -22.74 1.96 13.46
C SER A 418 -23.74 1.43 12.44
N ILE A 419 -24.92 2.05 12.34
CA ILE A 419 -25.94 1.68 11.33
C ILE A 419 -25.39 1.91 9.92
N GLY A 420 -24.65 3.00 9.69
CA GLY A 420 -24.00 3.28 8.41
C GLY A 420 -23.00 2.19 8.01
N PHE A 421 -22.15 1.73 8.93
CA PHE A 421 -21.21 0.63 8.66
C PHE A 421 -21.93 -0.68 8.34
N ILE A 422 -22.97 -1.03 9.11
CA ILE A 422 -23.76 -2.25 8.85
C ILE A 422 -24.42 -2.17 7.48
N PHE A 423 -25.00 -1.03 7.13
CA PHE A 423 -25.64 -0.79 5.85
C PHE A 423 -24.63 -0.92 4.69
N CYS A 424 -23.51 -0.19 4.75
CA CYS A 424 -22.46 -0.24 3.73
C CYS A 424 -21.89 -1.65 3.54
N SER A 425 -21.60 -2.35 4.65
CA SER A 425 -21.10 -3.73 4.62
C SER A 425 -22.11 -4.67 3.98
N THR A 426 -23.39 -4.56 4.33
CA THR A 426 -24.46 -5.39 3.76
C THR A 426 -24.62 -5.15 2.26
N ILE A 427 -24.58 -3.89 1.80
CA ILE A 427 -24.65 -3.56 0.38
C ILE A 427 -23.45 -4.12 -0.37
N LEU A 428 -22.24 -3.93 0.16
CA LEU A 428 -21.02 -4.43 -0.46
C LEU A 428 -21.05 -5.96 -0.60
N MET A 429 -21.48 -6.67 0.44
CA MET A 429 -21.66 -8.12 0.38
C MET A 429 -22.71 -8.53 -0.65
N LYS A 430 -23.83 -7.80 -0.77
CA LYS A 430 -24.83 -8.04 -1.83
C LYS A 430 -24.28 -7.76 -3.23
N GLN A 431 -23.48 -6.71 -3.41
CA GLN A 431 -22.84 -6.40 -4.70
C GLN A 431 -21.83 -7.47 -5.10
N ILE A 432 -20.99 -7.94 -4.17
CA ILE A 432 -20.05 -9.04 -4.43
C ILE A 432 -20.83 -10.32 -4.78
N HIS A 433 -21.90 -10.62 -4.04
CA HIS A 433 -22.75 -11.77 -4.35
C HIS A 433 -23.35 -11.65 -5.75
N TYR A 434 -23.91 -10.48 -6.09
CA TYR A 434 -24.42 -10.20 -7.42
C TYR A 434 -23.34 -10.38 -8.51
N LEU A 435 -22.18 -9.74 -8.36
CA LEU A 435 -21.07 -9.85 -9.32
C LEU A 435 -20.59 -11.29 -9.53
N ASN A 436 -20.61 -12.11 -8.48
CA ASN A 436 -20.17 -13.51 -8.56
C ASN A 436 -21.23 -14.47 -9.14
N HIS A 437 -22.52 -14.10 -9.11
CA HIS A 437 -23.62 -14.98 -9.54
C HIS A 437 -24.38 -14.45 -10.75
N THR A 438 -24.03 -13.27 -11.26
CA THR A 438 -24.67 -12.71 -12.45
C THR A 438 -24.18 -13.44 -13.68
N ASP A 439 -25.12 -13.90 -14.50
CA ASP A 439 -24.79 -14.44 -15.82
C ASP A 439 -24.15 -13.34 -16.67
N LEU A 440 -22.91 -13.58 -17.09
CA LEU A 440 -22.14 -12.65 -17.90
C LEU A 440 -22.61 -12.61 -19.36
N GLY A 441 -23.59 -13.46 -19.74
CA GLY A 441 -24.03 -13.64 -21.13
C GLY A 441 -22.96 -14.29 -22.00
N ILE A 442 -21.87 -14.79 -21.40
CA ILE A 442 -20.73 -15.42 -22.06
C ILE A 442 -20.39 -16.70 -21.30
N GLU A 443 -20.58 -17.83 -21.96
CA GLU A 443 -20.17 -19.13 -21.45
C GLU A 443 -18.65 -19.28 -21.53
N ARG A 444 -17.97 -19.33 -20.39
CA ARG A 444 -16.49 -19.40 -20.31
C ARG A 444 -15.95 -20.83 -20.22
N THR A 445 -16.80 -21.80 -19.90
CA THR A 445 -16.45 -23.21 -19.76
C THR A 445 -16.07 -23.84 -21.11
N ASN A 446 -14.97 -24.60 -21.15
CA ASN A 446 -14.49 -25.33 -22.34
C ASN A 446 -14.20 -24.46 -23.58
N ARG A 447 -13.95 -23.17 -23.41
CA ARG A 447 -13.58 -22.25 -24.50
C ARG A 447 -12.21 -21.64 -24.24
N GLY A 448 -11.39 -21.58 -25.29
CA GLY A 448 -10.03 -21.02 -25.23
C GLY A 448 -9.72 -20.17 -26.46
N THR A 449 -8.77 -19.25 -26.32
CA THR A 449 -8.24 -18.45 -27.44
C THR A 449 -6.76 -18.70 -27.58
N ILE A 450 -6.32 -19.07 -28.78
CA ILE A 450 -4.91 -19.25 -29.12
C ILE A 450 -4.54 -18.12 -30.08
N ARG A 451 -3.52 -17.34 -29.72
CA ARG A 451 -2.95 -16.28 -30.57
C ARG A 451 -1.47 -16.59 -30.77
N VAL A 452 -1.07 -16.80 -32.03
CA VAL A 452 0.31 -17.08 -32.41
C VAL A 452 0.84 -15.91 -33.23
N TYR A 453 2.09 -15.53 -33.00
CA TYR A 453 2.81 -14.54 -33.78
C TYR A 453 4.22 -15.05 -34.10
N PRO A 454 4.68 -15.03 -35.37
CA PRO A 454 3.91 -14.69 -36.57
C PRO A 454 2.73 -15.67 -36.78
N GLN A 455 1.74 -15.28 -37.60
CA GLN A 455 0.66 -16.21 -37.94
C GLN A 455 1.26 -17.43 -38.66
N ILE A 456 0.86 -18.62 -38.23
CA ILE A 456 1.29 -19.88 -38.83
C ILE A 456 0.15 -20.37 -39.73
N ASP A 457 0.42 -20.49 -41.02
CA ASP A 457 -0.53 -21.08 -41.97
C ASP A 457 -0.76 -22.56 -41.64
N GLY A 458 -2.01 -23.03 -41.77
CA GLY A 458 -2.39 -24.42 -41.48
C GLY A 458 -2.55 -24.78 -40.00
N LEU A 459 -2.22 -23.89 -39.04
CA LEU A 459 -2.42 -24.14 -37.61
C LEU A 459 -3.88 -24.47 -37.26
N LYS A 460 -4.83 -23.83 -37.94
CA LYS A 460 -6.26 -24.09 -37.80
C LYS A 460 -6.59 -25.55 -38.12
N ASP A 461 -6.05 -26.05 -39.23
CA ASP A 461 -6.34 -27.39 -39.74
C ASP A 461 -5.70 -28.44 -38.83
N GLU A 462 -4.52 -28.16 -38.27
CA GLU A 462 -3.86 -29.03 -37.31
C GLU A 462 -4.61 -29.08 -35.97
N LEU A 463 -5.10 -27.94 -35.47
CA LEU A 463 -5.94 -27.89 -34.27
C LEU A 463 -7.26 -28.64 -34.47
N ALA A 464 -7.83 -28.59 -35.67
CA ALA A 464 -9.07 -29.31 -35.98
C ALA A 464 -8.92 -30.84 -35.91
N LYS A 465 -7.70 -31.37 -36.04
CA LYS A 465 -7.42 -32.82 -35.89
C LYS A 465 -7.49 -33.29 -34.44
N ASN A 466 -7.44 -32.38 -33.47
CA ASN A 466 -7.49 -32.74 -32.06
C ASN A 466 -8.93 -33.10 -31.65
N PRO A 467 -9.21 -34.35 -31.21
CA PRO A 467 -10.57 -34.80 -30.88
C PRO A 467 -11.20 -34.05 -29.69
N TYR A 468 -10.40 -33.33 -28.90
CA TYR A 468 -10.88 -32.51 -27.79
C TYR A 468 -11.39 -31.12 -28.22
N ILE A 469 -11.25 -30.75 -29.50
CA ILE A 469 -11.67 -29.44 -30.02
C ILE A 469 -12.94 -29.60 -30.85
N ALA A 470 -14.07 -29.17 -30.29
CA ALA A 470 -15.37 -29.31 -30.95
C ALA A 470 -15.63 -28.28 -32.07
N THR A 471 -15.10 -27.05 -31.94
CA THR A 471 -15.38 -25.97 -32.91
C THR A 471 -14.23 -24.96 -32.94
N ILE A 472 -13.84 -24.54 -34.13
CA ILE A 472 -12.85 -23.47 -34.35
C ILE A 472 -13.51 -22.34 -35.14
N VAL A 473 -13.51 -21.13 -34.58
CA VAL A 473 -14.11 -19.94 -35.19
C VAL A 473 -13.05 -19.15 -35.96
N PRO A 474 -13.30 -18.74 -37.22
CA PRO A 474 -12.33 -17.97 -38.02
C PRO A 474 -12.09 -16.55 -37.47
N GLY A 475 -10.83 -16.13 -37.51
CA GLY A 475 -10.29 -15.02 -36.71
C GLY A 475 -10.32 -13.66 -37.38
N ASN A 476 -10.98 -12.71 -36.72
CA ASN A 476 -10.52 -11.32 -36.57
C ASN A 476 -10.96 -10.72 -35.21
N LEU A 477 -11.60 -11.53 -34.37
CA LEU A 477 -12.09 -11.06 -33.08
C LEU A 477 -10.96 -11.16 -32.04
N PRO A 478 -10.60 -10.06 -31.37
CA PRO A 478 -9.71 -10.14 -30.22
C PRO A 478 -10.30 -11.10 -29.19
N GLY A 479 -9.47 -11.96 -28.59
CA GLY A 479 -9.90 -12.97 -27.63
C GLY A 479 -10.72 -12.36 -26.49
N LEU A 480 -12.01 -12.73 -26.43
CA LEU A 480 -12.97 -12.26 -25.42
C LEU A 480 -12.72 -12.88 -24.03
N LEU A 481 -11.92 -13.95 -23.95
CA LEU A 481 -11.68 -14.72 -22.74
C LEU A 481 -10.27 -14.44 -22.20
N PRO A 482 -10.12 -13.61 -21.16
CA PRO A 482 -8.81 -13.34 -20.58
C PRO A 482 -8.38 -14.52 -19.69
N ARG A 483 -7.44 -15.33 -20.18
CA ARG A 483 -6.45 -16.01 -19.33
C ARG A 483 -5.08 -15.85 -20.00
N ASN A 484 -4.28 -14.95 -19.44
CA ASN A 484 -2.95 -14.63 -19.96
C ASN A 484 -1.95 -15.76 -19.63
N ALA A 485 -2.05 -16.90 -20.31
CA ALA A 485 -0.95 -17.84 -20.41
C ALA A 485 -0.17 -17.49 -21.69
N ARG A 486 1.03 -16.91 -21.53
CA ARG A 486 1.95 -16.69 -22.65
C ARG A 486 3.01 -17.79 -22.59
N SER A 487 3.09 -18.61 -23.62
CA SER A 487 4.22 -19.52 -23.85
C SER A 487 5.11 -18.90 -24.92
N TYR A 488 6.42 -18.99 -24.72
CA TYR A 488 7.41 -18.62 -25.72
C TYR A 488 8.25 -19.86 -26.00
N GLN A 489 8.36 -20.24 -27.27
CA GLN A 489 9.27 -21.29 -27.71
C GLN A 489 10.09 -20.73 -28.87
N THR A 490 11.41 -20.73 -28.70
CA THR A 490 12.34 -20.37 -29.77
C THR A 490 12.55 -21.60 -30.64
N ILE A 491 12.06 -21.58 -31.87
CA ILE A 491 12.27 -22.66 -32.84
C ILE A 491 13.58 -22.36 -33.57
N ASN A 492 14.65 -23.04 -33.16
CA ASN A 492 15.97 -22.85 -33.76
C ASN A 492 16.20 -23.74 -34.99
N GLU A 493 15.42 -24.80 -35.18
CA GLU A 493 15.56 -25.74 -36.30
C GLU A 493 14.18 -26.22 -36.76
N TRP A 494 13.97 -26.30 -38.07
CA TRP A 494 12.77 -26.87 -38.70
C TRP A 494 13.15 -27.53 -40.03
N GLU A 495 12.36 -28.49 -40.49
CA GLU A 495 12.56 -29.13 -41.81
C GLU A 495 12.55 -28.08 -42.92
N GLY A 496 13.67 -27.93 -43.64
CA GLY A 496 13.85 -26.95 -44.70
C GLY A 496 14.62 -25.68 -44.31
N LYS A 497 15.18 -25.60 -43.09
CA LYS A 497 16.13 -24.55 -42.73
C LYS A 497 17.51 -24.82 -43.36
N THR A 498 17.79 -24.22 -44.51
CA THR A 498 19.13 -24.15 -45.12
C THR A 498 19.94 -22.97 -44.60
#